data_AF-A0A2G9N1I9-F1
#
_entry.id   AF-A0A2G9N1I9-F1
#
_cell.length_a   1.000
_cell.length_b   1.000
_cell.length_c   1.000
_cell.angle_alpha   90.00
_cell.angle_beta   90.00
_cell.angle_gamma   90.00
#
_symmetry.space_group_name_H-M   'P 1'
#
loop_
_entity.id
_entity.type
_entity.pdbx_description
1 polymer ?
#
loop_
_entity_poly.entity_id
_entity_poly.type
_entity_poly.pdbx_seq_one_letter_code
_entity_poly.pdbx_strand_id
1 'polypeptide(L)'
;MGIWIDAVLKPKETFATEAPHGTIMKGAVNLGLVGLILGVIFAVLIILGGVLNGDLISSAFTAILIIILFPMLLIISELISTAVPFVIAKLLGGSGSYSSLFYLISIYTPIILIISMIPLAGMVAGLYSIYLFYLALKESQKLSSKKAIIIVLFPLLLIAIIMVLAFVTLLAI
;
A
#
# COMPACT_ATOMS: atom_id res chain seq x y z
N MET A 1 -13.65 -5.38 -10.00
CA MET A 1 -14.08 -5.37 -8.59
C MET A 1 -13.95 -6.73 -7.92
N GLY A 2 -14.32 -7.84 -8.57
CA GLY A 2 -14.20 -9.19 -7.99
C GLY A 2 -12.81 -9.51 -7.43
N ILE A 3 -11.75 -9.30 -8.21
CA ILE A 3 -10.37 -9.60 -7.76
C ILE A 3 -9.94 -8.82 -6.51
N TRP A 4 -10.40 -7.59 -6.31
CA TRP A 4 -10.04 -6.80 -5.13
C TRP A 4 -10.71 -7.34 -3.87
N ILE A 5 -11.97 -7.77 -4.00
CA ILE A 5 -12.73 -8.38 -2.91
C ILE A 5 -12.14 -9.75 -2.60
N ASP A 6 -11.87 -10.57 -3.61
CA ASP A 6 -11.28 -11.89 -3.45
C ASP A 6 -9.88 -11.82 -2.82
N ALA A 7 -9.07 -10.83 -3.21
CA ALA A 7 -7.75 -10.57 -2.61
C ALA A 7 -7.81 -10.26 -1.11
N VAL A 8 -8.96 -9.83 -0.58
CA VAL A 8 -9.15 -9.55 0.85
C VAL A 8 -9.88 -10.70 1.56
N LEU A 9 -10.89 -11.29 0.93
CA LEU A 9 -11.73 -12.33 1.53
C LEU A 9 -11.16 -13.75 1.39
N LYS A 10 -10.39 -14.01 0.32
CA LYS A 10 -9.78 -15.32 -0.01
C LYS A 10 -8.31 -15.14 -0.42
N PRO A 11 -7.49 -14.46 0.39
CA PRO A 11 -6.18 -13.98 -0.03
C PRO A 11 -5.21 -15.10 -0.40
N LYS A 12 -5.28 -16.26 0.27
CA LYS A 12 -4.36 -17.37 -0.02
C LYS A 12 -4.60 -17.95 -1.40
N GLU A 13 -5.86 -18.24 -1.70
CA GLU A 13 -6.29 -18.79 -2.97
C GLU A 13 -6.02 -17.78 -4.08
N THR A 14 -6.45 -16.53 -3.90
CA THR A 14 -6.25 -15.46 -4.88
C THR A 14 -4.78 -15.22 -5.15
N PHE A 15 -3.92 -15.11 -4.13
CA PHE A 15 -2.51 -14.81 -4.36
C PHE A 15 -1.75 -15.98 -4.99
N ALA A 16 -2.07 -17.23 -4.62
CA ALA A 16 -1.47 -18.39 -5.26
C ALA A 16 -1.82 -18.46 -6.76
N THR A 17 -3.06 -18.12 -7.12
CA THR A 17 -3.52 -18.07 -8.51
C THR A 17 -2.91 -16.88 -9.28
N GLU A 18 -2.83 -15.71 -8.67
CA GLU A 18 -2.47 -14.46 -9.35
C GLU A 18 -0.96 -14.19 -9.40
N ALA A 19 -0.17 -14.75 -8.48
CA ALA A 19 1.28 -14.51 -8.41
C ALA A 19 2.02 -14.76 -9.74
N PRO A 20 1.75 -15.85 -10.49
CA PRO A 20 2.45 -16.12 -11.75
C PRO A 20 2.07 -15.16 -12.89
N HIS A 21 0.92 -14.49 -12.79
CA HIS A 21 0.33 -13.66 -13.85
C HIS A 21 0.51 -12.15 -13.61
N GLY A 22 1.23 -11.79 -12.55
CA GLY A 22 1.43 -10.43 -12.11
C GLY A 22 2.41 -9.64 -12.98
N THR A 23 1.97 -8.45 -13.41
CA THR A 23 2.79 -7.51 -14.16
C THR A 23 2.71 -6.11 -13.53
N ILE A 24 3.73 -5.30 -13.75
CA ILE A 24 3.74 -3.90 -13.30
C ILE A 24 2.54 -3.15 -13.90
N MET A 25 2.22 -3.38 -15.18
CA MET A 25 1.09 -2.71 -15.83
C MET A 25 -0.24 -3.03 -15.15
N LYS A 26 -0.52 -4.31 -14.86
CA LYS A 26 -1.76 -4.68 -14.14
C LYS A 26 -1.80 -4.04 -12.76
N GLY A 27 -0.66 -4.02 -12.06
CA GLY A 27 -0.59 -3.38 -10.75
C GLY A 27 -0.83 -1.88 -10.81
N ALA A 28 -0.21 -1.19 -11.77
CA ALA A 28 -0.40 0.24 -11.99
C ALA A 28 -1.86 0.57 -12.34
N VAL A 29 -2.54 -0.27 -13.12
CA VAL A 29 -3.98 -0.10 -13.41
C VAL A 29 -4.83 -0.21 -12.14
N ASN A 30 -4.59 -1.22 -11.28
CA ASN A 30 -5.33 -1.35 -10.01
C ASN A 30 -5.14 -0.12 -9.11
N LEU A 31 -3.89 0.29 -8.92
CA LEU A 31 -3.51 1.44 -8.11
C LEU A 31 -4.04 2.76 -8.70
N GLY A 32 -3.95 2.92 -10.02
CA GLY A 32 -4.47 4.09 -10.72
C GLY A 32 -5.99 4.21 -10.61
N LEU A 33 -6.72 3.09 -10.72
CA LEU A 33 -8.18 3.07 -10.55
C LEU A 33 -8.59 3.45 -9.12
N VAL A 34 -7.98 2.85 -8.09
CA VAL A 34 -8.31 3.23 -6.71
C VAL A 34 -7.84 4.65 -6.39
N GLY A 35 -6.69 5.07 -6.91
CA GLY A 35 -6.21 6.43 -6.77
C GLY A 35 -7.16 7.45 -7.39
N LEU A 36 -7.78 7.13 -8.53
CA LEU A 36 -8.79 8.00 -9.14
C LEU A 36 -10.05 8.07 -8.28
N ILE A 37 -10.53 6.92 -7.78
CA ILE A 37 -11.69 6.86 -6.88
C ILE A 37 -11.45 7.73 -5.63
N LEU A 38 -10.31 7.54 -4.96
CA LEU A 38 -9.96 8.29 -3.77
C LEU A 38 -9.72 9.78 -4.06
N GLY A 39 -9.07 10.08 -5.19
CA GLY A 39 -8.87 11.46 -5.65
C GLY A 39 -10.18 12.21 -5.85
N VAL A 40 -11.18 11.56 -6.45
CA VAL A 40 -12.53 12.13 -6.60
C VAL A 40 -13.21 12.32 -5.24
N ILE A 41 -13.12 11.36 -4.33
CA ILE A 41 -13.72 11.48 -2.99
C ILE A 41 -13.09 12.67 -2.23
N PHE A 42 -11.76 12.78 -2.23
CA PHE A 42 -11.07 13.89 -1.58
C PHE A 42 -11.37 15.24 -2.24
N ALA A 43 -11.44 15.28 -3.57
CA ALA A 43 -11.84 16.49 -4.31
C ALA A 43 -13.21 17.00 -3.87
N VAL A 44 -14.20 16.11 -3.71
CA VAL A 44 -15.54 16.49 -3.22
C VAL A 44 -15.45 17.08 -1.81
N LEU A 45 -14.71 16.44 -0.90
CA LEU A 45 -14.53 16.92 0.47
C LEU A 45 -13.85 18.30 0.52
N ILE A 46 -12.83 18.51 -0.32
CA ILE A 46 -12.12 19.79 -0.43
C ILE A 46 -13.07 20.89 -0.94
N ILE A 47 -13.85 20.62 -1.98
CA ILE A 47 -14.82 21.59 -2.51
C ILE A 47 -15.87 21.93 -1.46
N LEU A 48 -16.41 20.94 -0.75
CA LEU A 48 -17.37 21.17 0.34
C LEU A 48 -16.76 22.05 1.43
N GLY A 49 -15.51 21.78 1.85
CA GLY A 49 -14.77 22.65 2.77
C GLY A 49 -14.62 24.07 2.23
N GLY A 50 -14.29 24.23 0.95
CA GLY A 50 -14.20 25.52 0.28
C GLY A 50 -15.50 26.32 0.30
N VAL A 51 -16.63 25.67 0.01
CA VAL A 51 -17.97 26.30 0.07
C VAL A 51 -18.27 26.80 1.48
N LEU A 52 -18.00 25.98 2.51
CA LEU A 52 -18.27 26.34 3.91
C LEU A 52 -17.40 27.50 4.41
N ASN A 53 -16.19 27.65 3.87
CA ASN A 53 -15.23 28.68 4.27
C ASN A 53 -15.19 29.90 3.33
N GLY A 54 -16.01 29.94 2.28
CA GLY A 54 -16.04 31.04 1.31
C GLY A 54 -14.87 31.08 0.32
N ASP A 55 -14.11 29.99 0.17
CA ASP A 55 -12.92 29.88 -0.69
C ASP A 55 -13.10 28.82 -1.79
N LEU A 56 -14.13 29.01 -2.61
CA LEU A 56 -14.50 28.03 -3.65
C LEU A 56 -13.45 27.91 -4.75
N ILE A 57 -12.83 29.02 -5.18
CA ILE A 57 -11.90 29.02 -6.32
C ILE A 57 -10.62 28.25 -6.00
N SER A 58 -9.99 28.52 -4.86
CA SER A 58 -8.78 27.81 -4.42
C SER A 58 -9.07 26.31 -4.19
N SER A 59 -10.21 26.01 -3.58
CA SER A 59 -10.63 24.64 -3.31
C SER A 59 -10.92 23.85 -4.58
N ALA A 60 -11.58 24.46 -5.57
CA ALA A 60 -11.82 23.84 -6.88
C ALA A 60 -10.51 23.57 -7.62
N PHE A 61 -9.56 24.51 -7.60
CA PHE A 61 -8.24 24.31 -8.20
C PHE A 61 -7.49 23.15 -7.52
N THR A 62 -7.48 23.10 -6.19
CA THR A 62 -6.85 22.03 -5.42
C THR A 62 -7.49 20.68 -5.70
N ALA A 63 -8.82 20.63 -5.80
CA ALA A 63 -9.57 19.42 -6.12
C ALA A 63 -9.18 18.82 -7.48
N ILE A 64 -9.01 19.67 -8.51
CA ILE A 64 -8.56 19.23 -9.84
C ILE A 64 -7.15 18.62 -9.76
N LEU A 65 -6.23 19.27 -9.03
CA LEU A 65 -4.88 18.75 -8.85
C LEU A 65 -4.90 17.38 -8.16
N ILE A 66 -5.74 17.21 -7.12
CA ILE A 66 -5.84 15.93 -6.41
C ILE A 66 -6.35 14.80 -7.32
N ILE A 67 -7.35 15.05 -8.17
CA ILE A 67 -7.88 14.03 -9.10
C ILE A 67 -6.78 13.54 -10.06
N ILE A 68 -5.90 14.44 -10.50
CA ILE A 68 -4.83 14.12 -11.45
C ILE A 68 -3.63 13.49 -10.74
N LEU A 69 -3.17 14.10 -9.66
CA LEU A 69 -1.92 13.73 -8.99
C LEU A 69 -2.07 12.47 -8.14
N PHE A 70 -3.20 12.27 -7.47
CA PHE A 70 -3.35 11.18 -6.51
C PHE A 70 -3.16 9.78 -7.11
N PRO A 71 -3.73 9.44 -8.29
CA PRO A 71 -3.43 8.17 -8.98
C PRO A 71 -1.93 7.97 -9.26
N MET A 72 -1.24 9.02 -9.73
CA MET A 72 0.18 8.95 -10.06
C MET A 72 1.04 8.76 -8.82
N LEU A 73 0.76 9.53 -7.77
CA LEU A 73 1.46 9.43 -6.49
C LEU A 73 1.29 8.05 -5.87
N LEU A 74 0.10 7.45 -5.97
CA LEU A 74 -0.18 6.13 -5.42
C LEU A 74 0.61 5.03 -6.17
N ILE A 75 0.69 5.11 -7.50
CA ILE A 75 1.51 4.17 -8.29
C ILE A 75 2.99 4.32 -7.95
N ILE A 76 3.51 5.55 -7.94
CA ILE A 76 4.94 5.83 -7.71
C ILE A 76 5.35 5.43 -6.28
N SER A 77 4.55 5.80 -5.29
CA SER A 77 4.82 5.47 -3.89
C SER A 77 4.83 3.96 -3.66
N GLU A 78 3.90 3.22 -4.27
CA GLU A 78 3.86 1.75 -4.13
C GLU A 78 5.04 1.07 -4.85
N LEU A 79 5.46 1.58 -6.02
CA LEU A 79 6.65 1.09 -6.70
C LEU A 79 7.88 1.22 -5.80
N ILE A 80 8.09 2.39 -5.21
CA ILE A 80 9.21 2.64 -4.30
C ILE A 80 9.09 1.76 -3.04
N SER A 81 7.91 1.71 -2.44
CA SER A 81 7.66 0.97 -1.21
C SER A 81 7.82 -0.54 -1.37
N THR A 82 7.50 -1.08 -2.55
CA THR A 82 7.70 -2.50 -2.88
C THR A 82 9.18 -2.86 -3.12
N ALA A 83 10.03 -1.89 -3.48
CA ALA A 83 11.42 -2.16 -3.81
C ALA A 83 12.22 -2.67 -2.61
N VAL A 84 12.04 -2.06 -1.44
CA VAL A 84 12.71 -2.46 -0.19
C VAL A 84 12.42 -3.92 0.19
N PRO A 85 11.16 -4.37 0.37
CA PRO A 85 10.87 -5.74 0.73
C PRO A 85 11.23 -6.73 -0.38
N PHE A 86 11.21 -6.33 -1.65
CA PHE A 86 11.72 -7.16 -2.75
C PHE A 86 13.23 -7.41 -2.63
N VAL A 87 14.02 -6.37 -2.37
CA VAL A 87 15.47 -6.52 -2.18
C VAL A 87 15.77 -7.42 -0.98
N ILE A 88 15.09 -7.22 0.15
CA ILE A 88 15.27 -8.09 1.33
C ILE A 88 14.84 -9.52 1.01
N ALA A 89 13.73 -9.72 0.28
CA ALA A 89 13.31 -11.04 -0.16
C ALA A 89 14.40 -11.72 -0.99
N LYS A 90 15.07 -11.00 -1.89
CA LYS A 90 16.20 -11.51 -2.68
C LYS A 90 17.39 -11.92 -1.81
N LEU A 91 17.74 -11.09 -0.83
CA LEU A 91 18.80 -11.42 0.14
C LEU A 91 18.49 -12.67 0.97
N LEU A 92 17.21 -12.93 1.25
CA LEU A 92 16.75 -14.13 1.96
C LEU A 92 16.53 -15.34 1.04
N GLY A 93 16.88 -15.25 -0.25
CA GLY A 93 16.79 -16.35 -1.22
C GLY A 93 15.42 -16.49 -1.91
N GLY A 94 14.63 -15.42 -1.97
CA GLY A 94 13.36 -15.39 -2.70
C GLY A 94 13.56 -15.48 -4.21
N SER A 95 12.84 -16.40 -4.86
CA SER A 95 12.97 -16.67 -6.30
C SER A 95 11.94 -15.93 -7.15
N GLY A 96 11.06 -15.14 -6.54
CA GLY A 96 9.99 -14.39 -7.21
C GLY A 96 10.47 -13.22 -8.06
N SER A 97 9.53 -12.57 -8.74
CA SER A 97 9.78 -11.32 -9.45
C SER A 97 9.25 -10.12 -8.67
N TYR A 98 9.84 -8.95 -8.93
CA TYR A 98 9.35 -7.68 -8.39
C TYR A 98 7.92 -7.39 -8.87
N SER A 99 7.66 -7.61 -10.16
CA SER A 99 6.36 -7.41 -10.80
C SER A 99 5.25 -8.24 -10.15
N SER A 100 5.56 -9.47 -9.72
CA SER A 100 4.62 -10.34 -9.01
C SER A 100 4.28 -9.77 -7.64
N LEU A 101 5.29 -9.37 -6.85
CA LEU A 101 5.05 -8.77 -5.53
C LEU A 101 4.24 -7.47 -5.62
N PHE A 102 4.67 -6.56 -6.50
CA PHE A 102 3.98 -5.30 -6.74
C PHE A 102 2.52 -5.51 -7.16
N TYR A 103 2.28 -6.47 -8.08
CA TYR A 103 0.92 -6.80 -8.50
C TYR A 103 0.07 -7.37 -7.36
N LEU A 104 0.59 -8.30 -6.57
CA LEU A 104 -0.17 -8.86 -5.45
C LEU A 104 -0.53 -7.80 -4.40
N ILE A 105 0.37 -6.84 -4.15
CA ILE A 105 0.07 -5.71 -3.28
C ILE A 105 -1.07 -4.88 -3.89
N SER A 106 -0.96 -4.56 -5.18
CA SER A 106 -1.93 -3.73 -5.89
C SER A 106 -3.37 -4.25 -5.89
N ILE A 107 -3.60 -5.56 -5.79
CA ILE A 107 -4.95 -6.13 -5.88
C ILE A 107 -5.69 -6.05 -4.55
N TYR A 108 -5.01 -6.05 -3.39
CA TYR A 108 -5.69 -5.89 -2.10
C TYR A 108 -5.72 -4.43 -1.62
N THR A 109 -4.73 -3.61 -2.00
CA THR A 109 -4.63 -2.19 -1.61
C THR A 109 -5.93 -1.40 -1.80
N PRO A 110 -6.71 -1.57 -2.90
CA PRO A 110 -7.94 -0.81 -3.09
C PRO A 110 -8.96 -0.93 -1.96
N ILE A 111 -9.26 -2.16 -1.52
CA ILE A 111 -10.22 -2.39 -0.44
C ILE A 111 -9.67 -1.90 0.89
N ILE A 112 -8.37 -2.12 1.16
CA ILE A 112 -7.73 -1.63 2.38
C ILE A 112 -7.84 -0.10 2.46
N LEU A 113 -7.53 0.63 1.38
CA LEU A 113 -7.59 2.09 1.37
C LEU A 113 -9.03 2.61 1.53
N ILE A 114 -10.01 2.00 0.87
CA ILE A 114 -11.42 2.39 0.98
C ILE A 114 -11.91 2.20 2.42
N ILE A 115 -11.63 1.06 3.04
CA ILE A 115 -12.02 0.81 4.45
C ILE A 115 -11.26 1.76 5.39
N SER A 116 -10.02 2.13 5.04
CA SER A 116 -9.18 3.03 5.84
C SER A 116 -9.71 4.45 5.96
N MET A 117 -10.69 4.84 5.14
CA MET A 117 -11.38 6.12 5.27
C MET A 117 -12.28 6.19 6.51
N ILE A 118 -12.65 5.05 7.08
CA ILE A 118 -13.48 4.96 8.29
C ILE A 118 -12.53 4.75 9.47
N PRO A 119 -12.49 5.62 10.50
CA PRO A 119 -11.43 5.58 11.53
C PRO A 119 -11.19 4.21 12.19
N LEU A 120 -12.20 3.62 12.84
CA LEU A 120 -12.05 2.34 13.54
C LEU A 120 -11.85 1.16 12.57
N ALA A 121 -12.57 1.15 11.45
CA ALA A 121 -12.41 0.10 10.45
C ALA A 121 -11.05 0.18 9.76
N GLY A 122 -10.50 1.40 9.62
CA GLY A 122 -9.19 1.64 9.05
C GLY A 122 -8.05 1.15 9.91
N MET A 123 -8.17 1.24 11.24
CA MET A 123 -7.22 0.59 12.13
C MET A 123 -7.21 -0.93 11.93
N VAL A 124 -8.39 -1.55 11.84
CA VAL A 124 -8.52 -3.00 11.60
C VAL A 124 -7.98 -3.38 10.21
N ALA A 125 -8.30 -2.59 9.17
CA ALA A 125 -7.79 -2.79 7.82
C ALA A 125 -6.26 -2.64 7.76
N GLY A 126 -5.71 -1.69 8.51
CA GLY A 126 -4.27 -1.50 8.66
C GLY A 126 -3.60 -2.75 9.23
N LEU A 127 -4.12 -3.29 10.32
CA LEU A 127 -3.61 -4.55 10.91
C LEU A 127 -3.76 -5.73 9.96
N TYR A 128 -4.89 -5.83 9.28
CA TYR A 128 -5.13 -6.89 8.30
C TYR A 128 -4.20 -6.78 7.07
N SER A 129 -3.83 -5.56 6.68
CA SER A 129 -2.92 -5.34 5.55
C SER A 129 -1.52 -5.92 5.80
N ILE A 130 -1.07 -5.98 7.07
CA ILE A 130 0.18 -6.67 7.46
C ILE A 130 0.10 -8.17 7.14
N TYR A 131 -1.04 -8.80 7.41
CA TYR A 131 -1.27 -10.21 7.08
C TYR A 131 -1.31 -10.44 5.57
N LEU A 132 -1.99 -9.57 4.82
CA LEU A 132 -2.04 -9.64 3.37
C LEU A 132 -0.65 -9.44 2.74
N PHE A 133 0.14 -8.50 3.27
CA PHE A 133 1.51 -8.26 2.84
C PHE A 133 2.41 -9.49 3.09
N TYR A 134 2.27 -10.13 4.26
CA TYR A 134 2.93 -11.41 4.55
C TYR A 134 2.60 -12.48 3.49
N LEU A 135 1.32 -12.66 3.15
CA LEU A 135 0.91 -13.63 2.13
C LEU A 135 1.44 -13.25 0.74
N ALA A 136 1.35 -11.98 0.36
CA ALA A 136 1.86 -11.50 -0.92
C ALA A 136 3.36 -11.77 -1.07
N LEU A 137 4.15 -11.54 -0.02
CA LEU A 137 5.57 -11.89 0.02
C LEU A 137 5.80 -13.39 -0.12
N LYS A 138 5.08 -14.19 0.67
CA LYS A 138 5.24 -15.64 0.68
C LYS A 138 4.97 -16.24 -0.69
N GLU A 139 3.83 -15.89 -1.30
CA GLU A 139 3.39 -16.45 -2.57
C GLU A 139 4.20 -15.90 -3.75
N SER A 140 4.42 -14.58 -3.84
CA SER A 140 5.18 -14.00 -4.95
C SER A 140 6.67 -14.39 -4.90
N GLN A 141 7.28 -14.44 -3.72
CA GLN A 141 8.72 -14.67 -3.56
C GLN A 141 9.09 -16.13 -3.25
N LYS A 142 8.09 -17.01 -3.11
CA LYS A 142 8.25 -18.43 -2.75
C LYS A 142 9.09 -18.63 -1.47
N LEU A 143 8.93 -17.72 -0.51
CA LEU A 143 9.66 -17.74 0.74
C LEU A 143 9.02 -18.69 1.75
N SER A 144 9.84 -19.24 2.65
CA SER A 144 9.30 -19.90 3.85
C SER A 144 8.66 -18.87 4.78
N SER A 145 7.69 -19.31 5.60
CA SER A 145 6.96 -18.42 6.52
C SER A 145 7.88 -17.61 7.42
N LYS A 146 8.96 -18.23 7.95
CA LYS A 146 9.93 -17.56 8.82
C LYS A 146 10.62 -16.39 8.11
N LYS A 147 11.04 -16.58 6.85
CA LYS A 147 11.72 -15.54 6.06
C LYS A 147 10.77 -14.40 5.70
N ALA A 148 9.52 -14.70 5.33
CA ALA A 148 8.52 -13.67 5.05
C ALA A 148 8.21 -12.81 6.28
N ILE A 149 8.08 -13.42 7.47
CA ILE A 149 7.85 -12.68 8.73
C ILE A 149 8.98 -11.69 9.03
N ILE A 150 10.25 -12.08 8.79
CA ILE A 150 11.40 -11.16 8.98
C ILE A 150 11.24 -9.89 8.13
N ILE A 151 10.82 -10.03 6.88
CA ILE A 151 10.62 -8.88 5.96
C ILE A 151 9.46 -8.00 6.46
N VAL A 152 8.35 -8.62 6.87
CA VAL A 152 7.17 -7.91 7.37
C VAL A 152 7.48 -7.09 8.63
N LEU A 153 8.33 -7.63 9.52
CA LEU A 153 8.74 -6.94 10.75
C LEU A 153 9.88 -5.94 10.55
N PHE A 154 10.54 -5.94 9.38
CA PHE A 154 11.70 -5.10 9.12
C PHE A 154 11.44 -3.59 9.33
N PRO A 155 10.31 -3.00 8.89
CA PRO A 155 10.03 -1.60 9.15
C PRO A 155 9.95 -1.28 10.65
N LEU A 156 9.36 -2.17 11.47
CA LEU A 156 9.27 -2.00 12.91
C LEU A 156 10.66 -2.07 13.57
N LEU A 157 11.51 -2.99 13.11
CA LEU A 157 12.90 -3.08 13.57
C LEU A 157 13.69 -1.82 13.23
N LEU A 158 13.51 -1.28 12.03
CA LEU A 158 14.20 -0.06 11.60
C LEU A 158 13.78 1.16 12.43
N ILE A 159 12.47 1.32 12.70
CA ILE A 159 11.95 2.37 13.59
C ILE A 159 12.51 2.20 15.01
N ALA A 160 12.52 0.98 15.56
CA ALA A 160 13.08 0.72 16.89
C ALA A 160 14.57 1.10 16.99
N ILE A 161 15.37 0.75 15.98
CA ILE A 161 16.79 1.12 15.93
C ILE A 161 16.95 2.64 15.89
N ILE A 162 16.20 3.34 15.05
CA ILE A 162 16.25 4.81 14.95
C ILE A 162 15.88 5.46 16.28
N MET A 163 14.83 4.97 16.96
CA MET A 163 14.41 5.50 18.26
C MET A 163 15.48 5.32 19.33
N VAL A 164 16.14 4.15 19.39
CA VAL A 164 17.23 3.90 20.34
C VAL A 164 18.41 4.83 20.06
N LEU A 165 18.80 4.99 18.79
CA LEU A 165 19.89 5.89 18.41
C LEU A 165 19.57 7.35 18.79
N ALA A 166 18.35 7.82 18.49
CA ALA A 166 17.89 9.15 18.84
C ALA A 166 17.91 9.38 20.37
N PHE A 167 17.45 8.41 21.14
CA PHE A 167 17.47 8.46 22.60
C PHE A 167 18.89 8.52 23.17
N VAL A 168 19.81 7.68 22.65
CA VAL A 168 21.23 7.71 23.06
C VAL A 168 21.87 9.06 22.72
N THR A 169 21.61 9.62 21.54
CA THR A 169 22.13 10.95 21.19
C THR A 169 21.57 12.06 22.07
N LEU A 170 20.30 11.96 22.49
CA LEU A 170 19.69 12.95 23.37
C LEU A 170 20.30 12.92 24.77
N LEU A 171 20.63 11.73 25.30
CA LEU A 171 21.28 11.59 26.60
C LEU A 171 22.77 12.01 26.59
N ALA A 172 23.37 12.15 25.40
CA ALA A 172 24.76 12.56 25.25
C ALA A 172 24.95 14.09 25.13
N ILE A 173 23.86 14.87 25.16
CA ILE A 173 23.82 16.35 25.13
C ILE A 173 23.44 16.85 26.53
#